data_AF-A0A7J9KAS5-F1
#
_entry.id   AF-A0A7J9KAS5-F1
#
_cell.length_a   1.000
_cell.length_b   1.000
_cell.length_c   1.000
_cell.angle_alpha   90.00
_cell.angle_beta   90.00
_cell.angle_gamma   90.00
#
_symmetry.space_group_name_H-M   'P 1'
#
loop_
_entity.id
_entity.type
_entity.pdbx_description
1 polymer ?
#
loop_
_entity_poly.entity_id
_entity_poly.type
_entity_poly.pdbx_seq_one_letter_code
_entity_poly.pdbx_strand_id
1 'polypeptide(L)' 'MSSFLQSFLDPKKSWLAALHMKSLSKRLRKYGLRYDDLYDPYYDLDIKE' A
#
# COMPACT_ATOMS: atom_id res chain seq x y z
N MET A 1 14.99 -11.47 11.20
CA MET A 1 13.60 -11.24 11.70
C MET A 1 12.64 -10.71 10.61
N SER A 2 13.01 -10.66 9.33
CA SER A 2 12.21 -10.02 8.26
C SER A 2 11.41 -10.98 7.36
N SER A 3 11.82 -12.25 7.24
CA SER A 3 11.21 -13.20 6.30
C SER A 3 9.79 -13.67 6.72
N PHE A 4 9.52 -13.77 8.02
CA PHE A 4 8.19 -14.13 8.54
C PHE A 4 7.15 -13.00 8.39
N LEU A 5 7.58 -11.74 8.43
CA LEU A 5 6.70 -10.61 8.13
C LEU A 5 6.43 -10.54 6.62
N GLN A 6 7.44 -10.79 5.79
CA GLN A 6 7.29 -10.82 4.33
C GLN A 6 6.23 -11.85 3.87
N SER A 7 6.22 -13.05 4.47
CA SER A 7 5.23 -14.08 4.12
C SER A 7 3.80 -13.73 4.54
N PHE A 8 3.63 -12.94 5.61
CA PHE A 8 2.34 -12.44 6.06
C PHE A 8 1.85 -11.22 5.28
N LEU A 9 2.77 -10.43 4.74
CA LEU A 9 2.49 -9.18 4.03
C LEU A 9 2.35 -9.36 2.51
N ASP A 10 2.83 -10.48 1.96
CA ASP A 10 2.63 -10.81 0.56
C ASP A 10 1.13 -11.10 0.27
N PRO A 11 0.45 -10.28 -0.57
CA PRO A 11 -0.98 -10.46 -0.88
C PRO A 11 -1.26 -11.76 -1.64
N LYS A 12 -0.22 -12.44 -2.14
CA LYS A 12 -0.34 -13.76 -2.80
C LYS A 12 -0.34 -14.94 -1.81
N LYS A 13 0.21 -14.76 -0.61
CA LYS A 13 0.34 -15.82 0.41
C LYS A 13 -0.56 -15.59 1.63
N SER A 14 -1.00 -14.35 1.85
CA SER A 14 -1.85 -13.94 2.96
C SER A 14 -3.20 -13.40 2.48
N TRP A 15 -4.28 -14.07 2.90
CA TRP A 15 -5.65 -13.67 2.57
C TRP A 15 -6.02 -12.29 3.15
N LEU A 16 -5.49 -11.96 4.33
CA LEU A 16 -5.70 -10.66 4.97
C LEU A 16 -5.05 -9.54 4.15
N ALA A 17 -3.85 -9.76 3.64
CA ALA A 17 -3.17 -8.81 2.76
C ALA A 17 -3.93 -8.63 1.42
N ALA A 18 -4.52 -9.70 0.88
CA ALA A 18 -5.36 -9.62 -0.32
C ALA A 18 -6.64 -8.79 -0.10
N LEU A 19 -7.31 -8.97 1.03
CA LEU A 19 -8.48 -8.16 1.41
C LEU A 19 -8.12 -6.69 1.60
N HIS A 20 -7.00 -6.42 2.28
CA HIS A 20 -6.48 -5.08 2.49
C HIS A 20 -6.21 -4.37 1.15
N MET A 21 -5.48 -5.03 0.24
CA MET A 21 -5.21 -4.53 -1.11
C MET A 21 -6.51 -4.22 -1.86
N LYS A 22 -7.49 -5.14 -1.84
CA LYS A 22 -8.78 -4.95 -2.52
C LYS A 22 -9.58 -3.77 -1.95
N SER A 23 -9.57 -3.59 -0.63
CA SER A 23 -10.21 -2.46 0.05
C SER A 23 -9.56 -1.13 -0.36
N LEU A 24 -8.23 -1.07 -0.35
CA LEU A 24 -7.48 0.12 -0.77
C LEU A 24 -7.73 0.45 -2.24
N SER A 25 -7.61 -0.52 -3.15
CA SER A 25 -7.86 -0.30 -4.58
C SER A 25 -9.28 0.20 -4.85
N LYS A 26 -10.29 -0.29 -4.11
CA LYS A 26 -11.68 0.18 -4.24
C LYS A 26 -11.83 1.64 -3.82
N ARG A 27 -11.15 2.05 -2.73
CA ARG A 27 -11.18 3.43 -2.22
C ARG A 27 -10.42 4.37 -3.15
N LEU A 28 -9.22 3.99 -3.59
CA LEU A 28 -8.41 4.76 -4.53
C LEU A 28 -9.16 5.01 -5.85
N ARG A 29 -9.76 3.97 -6.43
CA ARG A 29 -10.61 4.10 -7.63
C ARG A 29 -11.83 4.99 -7.43
N LYS A 30 -12.43 5.01 -6.24
CA LYS A 30 -13.58 5.87 -5.94
C LYS A 30 -13.21 7.36 -6.03
N TYR A 31 -12.00 7.71 -5.58
CA TYR A 31 -11.51 9.08 -5.59
C TYR A 31 -10.71 9.43 -6.86
N GLY A 32 -10.50 8.46 -7.76
CA GLY A 32 -9.69 8.66 -8.97
C GLY A 32 -8.21 8.88 -8.69
N LEU A 33 -7.75 8.53 -7.49
CA LEU A 33 -6.38 8.75 -7.01
C LEU A 33 -5.51 7.53 -7.28
N ARG A 34 -4.25 7.76 -7.64
CA ARG A 34 -3.23 6.72 -7.64
C ARG A 34 -2.66 6.56 -6.23
N TYR A 35 -2.07 5.40 -5.96
CA TYR A 35 -1.43 5.17 -4.67
C TYR A 35 -0.29 6.16 -4.44
N ASP A 36 0.45 6.49 -5.51
CA ASP A 36 1.56 7.43 -5.47
C ASP A 36 1.12 8.87 -5.16
N ASP A 37 -0.13 9.23 -5.48
CA ASP A 37 -0.69 10.57 -5.21
C ASP A 37 -0.99 10.78 -3.71
N LEU A 38 -0.96 9.73 -2.90
CA LEU A 38 -1.13 9.84 -1.45
C LEU A 38 0.14 10.35 -0.74
N TYR A 39 1.27 10.34 -1.43
CA TYR A 39 2.51 10.82 -0.85
C TYR A 39 2.55 12.34 -0.88
N ASP A 40 2.50 12.93 0.30
CA ASP A 40 2.62 14.38 0.47
C ASP A 40 4.10 14.77 0.45
N PRO A 41 4.56 15.57 -0.53
CA PRO A 41 5.94 16.03 -0.61
C PRO A 41 6.39 16.88 0.58
N TYR A 42 5.47 17.34 1.43
CA TYR A 42 5.80 18.06 2.66
C TYR A 42 5.98 17.15 3.88
N TYR A 43 5.57 15.88 3.79
CA TYR A 43 5.62 14.95 4.93
C TYR A 43 6.88 14.07 4.94
N ASP A 44 7.50 13.86 3.78
CA ASP A 44 8.71 13.05 3.65
C ASP A 44 9.70 13.72 2.69
N LEU A 45 10.85 14.15 3.23
CA LEU A 45 11.89 14.90 2.50
C LEU A 45 12.55 14.07 1.40
N ASP A 46 12.52 12.73 1.51
CA ASP A 46 13.14 11.78 0.58
C ASP A 46 12.29 11.45 -0.66
N ILE A 47 11.03 11.91 -0.74
CA ILE A 47 10.16 11.64 -1.90
C ILE A 47 10.46 12.60 -3.07
N LYS A 48 11.22 13.67 -2.80
CA LYS A 48 11.56 14.71 -3.77
C LYS A 48 13.06 14.75 -4.11
N GLU A 49 13.86 13.82 -3.59
CA GLU A 49 15.32 13.75 -3.79
C GLU A 49 15.72 12.83 -4.95
#